data_AF-R9BUF7-F1
#
_entry.id   AF-R9BUF7-F1
#
_cell.length_a   1.000
_cell.length_b   1.000
_cell.length_c   1.000
_cell.angle_alpha   90.00
_cell.angle_beta   90.00
_cell.angle_gamma   90.00
#
_symmetry.space_group_name_H-M   'P 1'
#
loop_
_entity.id
_entity.type
_entity.pdbx_description
1 polymer ?
#
loop_
_entity_poly.entity_id
_entity_poly.type
_entity_poly.pdbx_seq_one_letter_code
_entity_poly.pdbx_strand_id
1 'polypeptide(L)'
;MIDFIDRGYFDEKGFPCSAMELLDIDIRNLNYTGNSNRSDYIPMLKKVLYTYTINIDNTTDMKKSNSYITYIKSENDINIKFKGSYIPPTVFTQNKELMNRNPIDTTYIEDEKSYIILMKKQEEQEEPKQDKEENFIVGAFKNGKIVDEYYIRENNKEFKKVKKYSDLILSKGVNTIEISLDGENIESSIEIEW
;
A
#
# COMPACT_ATOMS: atom_id res chain seq x y z
N MET A 1 -19.53 1.42 -1.40
CA MET A 1 -18.99 0.95 -0.12
C MET A 1 -20.12 0.22 0.58
N ILE A 2 -19.89 -1.03 0.99
CA ILE A 2 -20.85 -1.83 1.76
C ILE A 2 -20.27 -1.98 3.16
N ASP A 3 -21.01 -1.57 4.18
CA ASP A 3 -20.72 -1.91 5.56
C ASP A 3 -21.26 -3.31 5.84
N PHE A 4 -20.37 -4.29 6.00
CA PHE A 4 -20.77 -5.68 6.21
C PHE A 4 -21.39 -5.94 7.59
N ILE A 5 -21.06 -5.13 8.60
CA ILE A 5 -21.59 -5.28 9.96
C ILE A 5 -23.04 -4.82 9.96
N ASP A 6 -23.26 -3.64 9.41
CA ASP A 6 -24.59 -3.04 9.32
C ASP A 6 -25.42 -3.57 8.14
N ARG A 7 -24.78 -4.29 7.21
CA ARG A 7 -25.34 -4.63 5.88
C ARG A 7 -25.83 -3.38 5.14
N GLY A 8 -25.13 -2.28 5.37
CA GLY A 8 -25.51 -0.94 4.94
C GLY A 8 -24.80 -0.53 3.66
N TYR A 9 -25.45 0.29 2.84
CA TYR A 9 -24.80 1.00 1.75
C TYR A 9 -25.47 2.36 1.52
N PHE A 10 -24.75 3.24 0.83
CA PHE A 10 -25.27 4.51 0.36
C PHE A 10 -25.46 4.49 -1.14
N ASP A 11 -26.49 5.17 -1.62
CA ASP A 11 -26.71 5.40 -3.04
C ASP A 11 -27.04 6.87 -3.32
N GLU A 12 -26.68 7.28 -4.54
CA GLU A 12 -27.17 8.50 -5.16
C GLU A 12 -28.00 8.11 -6.39
N LYS A 13 -29.29 8.46 -6.40
CA LYS A 13 -30.21 8.19 -7.52
C LYS A 13 -30.24 6.71 -7.92
N GLY A 14 -30.14 5.80 -6.95
CA GLY A 14 -30.17 4.35 -7.18
C GLY A 14 -28.84 3.73 -7.61
N PHE A 15 -27.75 4.50 -7.69
CA PHE A 15 -26.41 3.98 -7.93
C PHE A 15 -25.60 3.95 -6.62
N PRO A 16 -25.08 2.78 -6.19
CA PRO A 16 -24.30 2.68 -4.97
C PRO A 16 -23.04 3.55 -5.02
N CYS A 17 -22.83 4.37 -4.00
CA CYS A 17 -21.66 5.23 -3.89
C CYS A 17 -20.40 4.41 -3.58
N SER A 18 -19.31 4.70 -4.27
CA SER A 18 -17.95 4.28 -3.94
C SER A 18 -17.47 4.87 -2.59
N ALA A 19 -16.34 4.37 -2.10
CA ALA A 19 -15.75 4.93 -0.87
C ALA A 19 -15.29 6.38 -1.04
N MET A 20 -14.86 6.77 -2.24
CA MET A 20 -14.44 8.13 -2.58
C MET A 20 -15.61 9.10 -2.67
N GLU A 21 -16.71 8.69 -3.30
CA GLU A 21 -17.93 9.52 -3.34
C GLU A 21 -18.46 9.79 -1.93
N LEU A 22 -18.35 8.82 -1.01
CA LEU A 22 -18.70 9.03 0.39
C LEU A 22 -17.78 9.99 1.14
N LEU A 23 -16.51 10.11 0.73
CA LEU A 23 -15.62 11.11 1.30
C LEU A 23 -15.90 12.51 0.75
N ASP A 24 -16.25 12.64 -0.52
CA ASP A 24 -16.38 13.94 -1.19
C ASP A 24 -17.77 14.57 -1.04
N ILE A 25 -18.82 13.75 -1.00
CA ILE A 25 -20.20 14.21 -0.97
C ILE A 25 -20.64 14.42 0.49
N ASP A 26 -21.48 15.43 0.73
CA ASP A 26 -22.19 15.50 2.02
C ASP A 26 -23.18 14.32 2.10
N ILE A 27 -22.80 13.30 2.88
CA ILE A 27 -23.58 12.07 3.07
C ILE A 27 -25.02 12.30 3.54
N ARG A 28 -25.36 13.50 4.04
CA ARG A 28 -26.74 13.90 4.35
C ARG A 28 -27.64 14.02 3.12
N ASN A 29 -27.05 14.12 1.93
CA ASN A 29 -27.78 14.18 0.66
C ASN A 29 -27.92 12.80 0.00
N LEU A 30 -27.29 11.78 0.57
CA LEU A 30 -27.33 10.42 0.07
C LEU A 30 -28.46 9.64 0.75
N ASN A 31 -28.99 8.69 -0.01
CA ASN A 31 -29.84 7.64 0.52
C ASN A 31 -28.97 6.63 1.26
N TYR A 32 -29.52 6.04 2.30
CA TYR A 32 -28.85 5.00 3.07
C TYR A 32 -29.84 3.87 3.33
N THR A 33 -29.40 2.66 3.03
CA THR A 33 -30.14 1.42 3.23
C THR A 33 -29.27 0.51 4.10
N GLY A 34 -29.77 0.08 5.26
CA GLY A 34 -29.02 -0.76 6.20
C GLY A 34 -29.87 -1.21 7.39
N ASN A 35 -29.27 -1.91 8.35
CA ASN A 35 -29.97 -2.38 9.55
C ASN A 35 -30.17 -1.25 10.58
N SER A 36 -29.26 -0.28 10.62
CA SER A 36 -29.35 0.86 11.53
C SER A 36 -30.27 1.95 10.98
N ASN A 37 -30.77 2.80 11.88
CA ASN A 37 -31.47 4.01 11.47
C ASN A 37 -30.47 5.03 10.92
N ARG A 38 -30.86 5.69 9.83
CA ARG A 38 -30.06 6.75 9.17
C ARG A 38 -29.63 7.86 10.14
N SER A 39 -30.50 8.25 11.06
CA SER A 39 -30.25 9.31 12.04
C SER A 39 -29.09 8.99 12.97
N ASP A 40 -28.85 7.70 13.24
CA ASP A 40 -27.88 7.23 14.21
C ASP A 40 -26.57 6.86 13.50
N TYR A 41 -26.71 6.27 12.31
CA TYR A 41 -25.58 5.80 11.50
C TYR A 41 -24.76 6.94 10.88
N ILE A 42 -25.42 7.95 10.28
CA ILE A 42 -24.72 9.09 9.64
C ILE A 42 -23.77 9.82 10.61
N PRO A 43 -24.22 10.22 11.83
CA PRO A 43 -23.32 10.87 12.79
C PRO A 43 -22.15 10.00 13.26
N MET A 44 -22.36 8.69 13.39
CA MET A 44 -21.28 7.74 13.73
C MET A 44 -20.25 7.69 12.60
N LEU A 45 -20.71 7.53 11.36
CA LEU A 45 -19.87 7.39 10.18
C LEU A 45 -19.06 8.67 9.88
N LYS A 46 -19.63 9.86 10.11
CA LYS A 46 -18.91 11.15 9.96
C LYS A 46 -17.64 11.23 10.82
N LYS A 47 -17.58 10.52 11.95
CA LYS A 47 -16.41 10.49 12.84
C LYS A 47 -15.25 9.64 12.31
N VAL A 48 -15.43 8.94 11.20
CA VAL A 48 -14.42 8.05 10.63
C VAL A 48 -14.16 8.29 9.14
N LEU A 49 -15.00 9.07 8.45
CA LEU A 49 -14.87 9.40 7.01
C LEU A 49 -13.91 10.57 6.74
N TYR A 50 -12.64 10.39 7.11
CA TYR A 50 -11.58 11.38 6.85
C TYR A 50 -10.57 10.91 5.83
N THR A 51 -10.27 9.61 5.84
CA THR A 51 -9.25 8.98 4.99
C THR A 51 -9.78 7.68 4.41
N TYR A 52 -9.14 7.19 3.35
CA TYR A 52 -9.42 5.88 2.79
C TYR A 52 -8.13 5.17 2.45
N THR A 53 -8.02 3.91 2.85
CA THR A 53 -6.78 3.15 2.74
C THR A 53 -7.01 1.90 1.91
N ILE A 54 -6.11 1.64 0.98
CA ILE A 54 -6.01 0.38 0.23
C ILE A 54 -4.62 -0.21 0.42
N ASN A 55 -4.50 -1.53 0.31
CA ASN A 55 -3.19 -2.19 0.29
C ASN A 55 -2.58 -2.09 -1.11
N ILE A 56 -1.26 -1.94 -1.19
CA ILE A 56 -0.53 -1.97 -2.46
C ILE A 56 -0.47 -3.39 -3.02
N ASP A 57 -0.25 -4.39 -2.16
CA ASP A 57 -0.21 -5.80 -2.54
C ASP A 57 -1.30 -6.58 -1.81
N ASN A 58 -2.26 -7.10 -2.59
CA ASN A 58 -3.38 -7.93 -2.14
C ASN A 58 -3.16 -9.42 -2.43
N THR A 59 -1.99 -9.81 -2.95
CA THR A 59 -1.72 -11.20 -3.41
C THR A 59 -1.11 -12.10 -2.34
N THR A 60 -0.80 -11.57 -1.15
CA THR A 60 -0.20 -12.34 -0.05
C THR A 60 -1.12 -12.41 1.15
N ASP A 61 -1.37 -13.62 1.68
CA ASP A 61 -2.02 -13.80 2.98
C ASP A 61 -1.15 -13.19 4.10
N MET A 62 -1.57 -12.01 4.53
CA MET A 62 -1.32 -11.32 5.80
C MET A 62 -0.22 -11.90 6.71
N LYS A 63 1.01 -11.42 6.51
CA LYS A 63 2.04 -11.21 7.56
C LYS A 63 3.23 -10.35 7.12
N LYS A 64 3.38 -10.03 5.81
CA LYS A 64 4.59 -9.36 5.28
C LYS A 64 4.39 -8.25 4.25
N SER A 65 3.18 -8.00 3.74
CA SER A 65 2.91 -6.80 2.94
C SER A 65 2.48 -5.68 3.88
N ASN A 66 3.39 -4.72 4.07
CA ASN A 66 3.27 -3.70 5.11
C ASN A 66 2.87 -2.33 4.55
N SER A 67 2.61 -2.25 3.24
CA SER A 67 2.56 -0.99 2.52
C SER A 67 1.14 -0.65 2.06
N TYR A 68 0.66 0.48 2.57
CA TYR A 68 -0.68 0.98 2.33
C TYR A 68 -0.62 2.26 1.49
N ILE A 69 -1.62 2.51 0.66
CA ILE A 69 -1.88 3.85 0.12
C ILE A 69 -3.09 4.40 0.84
N THR A 70 -2.93 5.54 1.49
CA THR A 70 -4.01 6.23 2.18
C THR A 70 -4.31 7.55 1.49
N TYR A 71 -5.51 7.67 0.94
CA TYR A 71 -6.05 8.96 0.52
C TYR A 71 -6.40 9.81 1.74
N ILE A 72 -5.92 11.06 1.73
CA ILE A 72 -6.19 12.10 2.72
C ILE A 72 -6.79 13.32 2.01
N LYS A 73 -7.70 14.04 2.66
CA LYS A 73 -8.22 15.31 2.11
C LYS A 73 -7.21 16.44 2.33
N SER A 74 -6.56 16.45 3.48
CA SER A 74 -5.53 17.41 3.87
C SER A 74 -4.42 16.75 4.68
N GLU A 75 -3.24 17.36 4.71
CA GLU A 75 -2.12 16.86 5.55
C GLU A 75 -2.47 16.83 7.04
N ASN A 76 -3.42 17.67 7.49
CA ASN A 76 -3.92 17.66 8.86
C ASN A 76 -4.69 16.38 9.20
N ASP A 77 -5.17 15.63 8.20
CA ASP A 77 -5.85 14.35 8.38
C ASP A 77 -4.86 13.19 8.59
N ILE A 78 -3.54 13.43 8.43
CA ILE A 78 -2.49 12.47 8.78
C ILE A 78 -2.40 12.39 10.30
N ASN A 79 -3.25 11.55 10.90
CA ASN A 79 -3.24 11.35 12.34
C ASN A 79 -2.18 10.29 12.70
N ILE A 80 -0.95 10.73 12.96
CA ILE A 80 0.26 9.91 13.20
C ILE A 80 0.11 8.90 14.36
N LYS A 81 -0.91 9.05 15.21
CA LYS A 81 -1.13 8.19 16.39
C LYS A 81 -2.41 7.38 16.28
N PHE A 82 -2.34 6.22 15.64
CA PHE A 82 -3.34 5.18 15.85
C PHE A 82 -3.04 4.47 17.18
N LYS A 83 -3.78 4.79 18.25
CA LYS A 83 -3.79 4.08 19.55
C LYS A 83 -2.40 3.72 20.15
N GLY A 84 -1.39 4.58 19.96
CA GLY A 84 -0.06 4.37 20.55
C GLY A 84 0.86 3.42 19.79
N SER A 85 0.47 2.94 18.61
CA SER A 85 1.33 2.18 17.70
C SER A 85 1.77 3.03 16.50
N TYR A 86 2.96 2.75 15.96
CA TYR A 86 3.40 3.31 14.69
C TYR A 86 2.46 2.87 13.57
N ILE A 87 2.10 3.81 12.69
CA ILE A 87 1.35 3.50 11.47
C ILE A 87 2.23 2.55 10.64
N PRO A 88 1.67 1.47 10.07
CA PRO A 88 2.42 0.66 9.10
C PRO A 88 2.93 1.53 7.95
N PRO A 89 3.98 1.11 7.22
CA PRO A 89 4.45 1.82 6.02
C PRO A 89 3.27 2.28 5.15
N THR A 90 3.06 3.59 5.03
CA THR A 90 1.88 4.15 4.37
C THR A 90 2.30 5.31 3.49
N VAL A 91 1.94 5.24 2.22
CA VAL A 91 2.02 6.35 1.29
C VAL A 91 0.74 7.16 1.43
N PHE A 92 0.85 8.39 1.93
CA PHE A 92 -0.27 9.33 1.97
C PHE A 92 -0.35 10.07 0.64
N THR A 93 -1.55 10.21 0.10
CA THR A 93 -1.78 10.92 -1.17
C THR A 93 -3.07 11.73 -1.14
N GLN A 94 -3.08 12.84 -1.84
CA GLN A 94 -4.31 13.59 -2.16
C GLN A 94 -4.80 13.27 -3.58
N ASN A 95 -4.11 12.41 -4.33
CA ASN A 95 -4.54 11.97 -5.66
C ASN A 95 -5.66 10.92 -5.53
N LYS A 96 -6.85 11.27 -6.05
CA LYS A 96 -8.03 10.40 -6.06
C LYS A 96 -8.04 9.37 -7.18
N GLU A 97 -7.27 9.57 -8.26
CA GLU A 97 -7.29 8.72 -9.45
C GLU A 97 -6.95 7.26 -9.11
N LEU A 98 -6.00 7.06 -8.18
CA LEU A 98 -5.61 5.73 -7.70
C LEU A 98 -6.75 5.00 -6.98
N MET A 99 -7.69 5.75 -6.39
CA MET A 99 -8.79 5.24 -5.57
C MET A 99 -10.14 5.20 -6.32
N ASN A 100 -10.27 5.99 -7.38
CA ASN A 100 -11.46 6.14 -8.22
C ASN A 100 -11.45 5.18 -9.42
N ARG A 101 -10.91 3.97 -9.27
CA ARG A 101 -11.00 2.96 -10.33
C ARG A 101 -12.41 2.39 -10.42
N ASN A 102 -13.01 2.47 -11.60
CA ASN A 102 -14.28 1.83 -11.88
C ASN A 102 -14.05 0.30 -11.95
N PRO A 103 -14.80 -0.53 -11.21
CA PRO A 103 -14.60 -1.98 -11.20
C PRO A 103 -14.92 -2.66 -12.54
N ILE A 104 -15.61 -1.96 -13.46
CA ILE A 104 -15.92 -2.42 -14.81
C ILE A 104 -14.82 -1.97 -15.80
N ASP A 105 -13.94 -1.06 -15.38
CA ASP A 105 -12.84 -0.59 -16.21
C ASP A 105 -11.83 -1.73 -16.46
N THR A 106 -11.74 -2.16 -17.72
CA THR A 106 -10.80 -3.19 -18.17
C THR A 106 -9.52 -2.60 -18.73
N THR A 107 -9.31 -1.28 -18.58
CA THR A 107 -8.12 -0.61 -19.11
C THR A 107 -6.89 -1.16 -18.42
N TYR A 108 -6.05 -1.83 -19.22
CA TYR A 108 -4.76 -2.34 -18.81
C TYR A 108 -3.68 -1.36 -19.27
N ILE A 109 -3.02 -0.72 -18.31
CA ILE A 109 -1.84 0.08 -18.56
C ILE A 109 -0.66 -0.75 -18.08
N GLU A 110 0.30 -0.97 -18.96
CA GLU A 110 1.57 -1.59 -18.59
C GLU A 110 2.49 -0.55 -17.97
N ASP A 111 3.15 -0.92 -16.88
CA ASP A 111 4.19 -0.09 -16.28
C ASP A 111 5.35 0.07 -17.27
N GLU A 112 5.88 1.28 -17.38
CA GLU A 112 7.01 1.60 -18.26
C GLU A 112 8.26 0.78 -17.94
N LYS A 113 8.43 0.41 -16.66
CA LYS A 113 9.57 -0.37 -16.15
C LYS A 113 9.20 -1.16 -14.91
N SER A 114 10.11 -2.03 -14.47
CA SER A 114 9.99 -2.66 -13.15
C SER A 114 10.45 -1.71 -12.03
N TYR A 115 9.76 -1.70 -10.90
CA TYR A 115 10.09 -0.91 -9.71
C TYR A 115 10.67 -1.79 -8.60
N ILE A 116 11.45 -1.18 -7.70
CA ILE A 116 12.00 -1.85 -6.51
C ILE A 116 11.03 -1.64 -5.34
N ILE A 117 10.55 -2.72 -4.75
CA ILE A 117 9.90 -2.72 -3.44
C ILE A 117 10.93 -3.16 -2.41
N LEU A 118 11.17 -2.30 -1.42
CA LEU A 118 12.05 -2.59 -0.28
C LEU A 118 11.22 -2.56 1.00
N MET A 119 11.30 -3.64 1.78
CA MET A 119 10.51 -3.82 2.99
C MET A 119 11.43 -4.19 4.16
N LYS A 120 11.32 -3.49 5.28
CA LYS A 120 12.02 -3.90 6.51
C LYS A 120 11.47 -5.24 6.99
N LYS A 121 12.35 -6.21 7.25
CA LYS A 121 12.00 -7.51 7.82
C LYS A 121 11.55 -7.30 9.27
N GLN A 122 10.43 -7.90 9.67
CA GLN A 122 10.00 -7.84 11.07
C GLN A 122 11.03 -8.56 11.95
N GLU A 123 11.48 -7.89 13.00
CA GLU A 123 12.31 -8.51 14.05
C GLU A 123 11.42 -9.44 14.88
N GLU A 124 11.84 -10.71 15.04
CA GLU A 124 11.23 -11.60 16.03
C GLU A 124 11.58 -11.08 17.44
N GLN A 125 10.60 -11.07 18.35
CA GLN A 125 10.64 -10.31 19.61
C GLN A 125 11.63 -10.80 20.67
N GLU A 126 12.57 -11.71 20.39
CA GLU A 126 13.18 -12.52 21.47
C GLU A 126 14.70 -12.48 21.69
N GLU A 127 15.52 -11.71 20.97
CA GLU A 127 16.98 -11.70 21.29
C GLU A 127 17.60 -10.34 21.61
N PRO A 128 18.50 -10.27 22.64
CA PRO A 128 19.16 -9.04 23.03
C PRO A 128 20.15 -8.58 21.95
N LYS A 129 20.04 -7.30 21.61
CA LYS A 129 20.81 -6.59 20.58
C LYS A 129 22.32 -6.66 20.82
N GLN A 130 23.02 -7.46 20.01
CA GLN A 130 24.39 -7.20 19.61
C GLN A 130 24.42 -7.15 18.08
N ASP A 131 24.82 -5.99 17.56
CA ASP A 131 24.97 -5.66 16.13
C ASP A 131 23.74 -5.94 15.25
N LYS A 132 22.80 -4.98 15.25
CA LYS A 132 21.63 -5.00 14.36
C LYS A 132 22.06 -4.82 12.89
N GLU A 133 22.27 -5.92 12.21
CA GLU A 133 22.13 -5.96 10.76
C GLU A 133 20.66 -5.67 10.41
N GLU A 134 20.41 -4.51 9.80
CA GLU A 134 19.06 -4.18 9.32
C GLU A 134 18.76 -5.07 8.10
N ASN A 135 17.85 -6.02 8.34
CA ASN A 135 17.42 -6.97 7.35
C ASN A 135 16.23 -6.41 6.57
N PHE A 136 16.34 -6.42 5.25
CA PHE A 136 15.30 -6.04 4.33
C PHE A 136 14.90 -7.21 3.44
N ILE A 137 13.70 -7.11 2.89
CA ILE A 137 13.18 -7.97 1.84
C ILE A 137 13.01 -7.07 0.62
N VAL A 138 13.54 -7.50 -0.50
CA VAL A 138 13.48 -6.79 -1.78
C VAL A 138 12.71 -7.61 -2.82
N GLY A 139 11.89 -6.93 -3.63
CA GLY A 139 11.11 -7.49 -4.72
C GLY A 139 11.10 -6.58 -5.93
N ALA A 140 11.09 -7.16 -7.13
CA ALA A 140 10.76 -6.42 -8.35
C ALA A 140 9.24 -6.39 -8.52
N PHE A 141 8.67 -5.21 -8.76
CA PHE A 141 7.23 -5.00 -8.92
C PHE A 141 6.94 -4.41 -10.29
N LYS A 142 6.03 -5.05 -11.03
CA LYS A 142 5.58 -4.57 -12.34
C LYS A 142 4.13 -4.98 -12.55
N ASN A 143 3.35 -4.09 -13.15
CA ASN A 143 1.96 -4.31 -13.52
C ASN A 143 1.07 -4.73 -12.35
N GLY A 144 1.26 -4.08 -11.20
CA GLY A 144 0.46 -4.32 -10.00
C GLY A 144 0.79 -5.60 -9.22
N LYS A 145 1.90 -6.28 -9.54
CA LYS A 145 2.32 -7.51 -8.85
C LYS A 145 3.83 -7.66 -8.78
N ILE A 146 4.28 -8.56 -7.90
CA ILE A 146 5.68 -8.98 -7.84
C ILE A 146 6.03 -9.83 -9.07
N VAL A 147 7.18 -9.57 -9.66
CA VAL A 147 7.72 -10.32 -10.80
C VAL A 147 8.19 -11.69 -10.31
N ASP A 148 7.78 -12.76 -11.01
CA ASP A 148 8.05 -14.14 -10.59
C ASP A 148 9.54 -14.49 -10.62
N GLU A 149 10.26 -14.05 -11.66
CA GLU A 149 11.71 -14.22 -11.80
C GLU A 149 12.35 -12.94 -12.33
N TYR A 150 13.43 -12.50 -11.68
CA TYR A 150 14.23 -11.33 -12.07
C TYR A 150 15.66 -11.50 -11.54
N TYR A 151 16.51 -10.53 -11.82
CA TYR A 151 17.89 -10.47 -11.36
C TYR A 151 18.10 -9.28 -10.45
N ILE A 152 18.86 -9.47 -9.37
CA ILE A 152 19.25 -8.40 -8.45
C ILE A 152 20.76 -8.27 -8.40
N ARG A 153 21.25 -7.03 -8.31
CA ARG A 153 22.66 -6.71 -8.07
C ARG A 153 22.77 -5.78 -6.86
N GLU A 154 23.70 -6.11 -5.97
CA GLU A 154 23.97 -5.34 -4.75
C GLU A 154 25.40 -4.81 -4.82
N ASN A 155 25.60 -3.49 -4.63
CA ASN A 155 26.91 -2.84 -4.56
C ASN A 155 27.86 -3.22 -5.73
N ASN A 156 27.37 -3.17 -6.97
CA ASN A 156 28.11 -3.49 -8.20
C ASN A 156 28.67 -4.93 -8.30
N LYS A 157 28.11 -5.88 -7.55
CA LYS A 157 28.44 -7.31 -7.66
C LYS A 157 27.86 -7.93 -8.95
N GLU A 158 27.90 -9.26 -9.09
CA GLU A 158 27.21 -9.92 -10.19
C GLU A 158 25.70 -9.98 -9.97
N PHE A 159 24.94 -10.01 -11.08
CA PHE A 159 23.50 -10.24 -11.04
C PHE A 159 23.19 -11.65 -10.53
N LYS A 160 22.35 -11.73 -9.51
CA LYS A 160 21.83 -12.98 -8.95
C LYS A 160 20.37 -13.15 -9.36
N LYS A 161 20.01 -14.31 -9.89
CA LYS A 161 18.62 -14.66 -10.19
C LYS A 161 17.82 -14.87 -8.90
N VAL A 162 16.63 -14.28 -8.83
CA VAL A 162 15.72 -14.30 -7.67
C VAL A 162 14.34 -14.75 -8.11
N LYS A 163 13.67 -15.53 -7.24
CA LYS A 163 12.26 -15.90 -7.38
C LYS A 163 11.41 -15.08 -6.41
N LYS A 164 10.60 -14.16 -6.92
CA LYS A 164 9.76 -13.19 -6.18
C LYS A 164 10.49 -12.24 -5.22
N TYR A 165 11.11 -12.77 -4.16
CA TYR A 165 11.72 -11.96 -3.10
C TYR A 165 13.13 -12.45 -2.77
N SER A 166 14.01 -11.51 -2.39
CA SER A 166 15.30 -11.81 -1.79
C SER A 166 15.42 -11.10 -0.44
N ASP A 167 16.10 -11.74 0.51
CA ASP A 167 16.59 -11.03 1.69
C ASP A 167 17.81 -10.17 1.28
N LEU A 168 17.98 -9.04 1.95
CA LEU A 168 19.04 -8.06 1.73
C LEU A 168 19.50 -7.49 3.07
N ILE A 169 20.81 -7.32 3.22
CA ILE A 169 21.42 -6.77 4.44
C ILE A 169 22.15 -5.50 4.05
N LEU A 170 21.76 -4.37 4.64
CA LEU A 170 22.46 -3.10 4.42
C LEU A 170 23.78 -3.08 5.21
N SER A 171 24.86 -2.76 4.52
CA SER A 171 26.16 -2.49 5.12
C SER A 171 26.26 -1.01 5.49
N LYS A 172 27.14 -0.64 6.43
CA LYS A 172 27.38 0.79 6.72
C LYS A 172 27.88 1.53 5.47
N GLY A 173 27.34 2.72 5.22
CA GLY A 173 27.63 3.57 4.07
C GLY A 173 26.57 3.46 2.96
N VAL A 174 26.98 3.82 1.74
CA VAL A 174 26.12 3.77 0.55
C VAL A 174 25.92 2.32 0.10
N ASN A 175 24.66 1.90 0.00
CA ASN A 175 24.24 0.63 -0.58
C ASN A 175 23.49 0.88 -1.89
N THR A 176 23.92 0.27 -2.98
CA THR A 176 23.24 0.32 -4.28
C THR A 176 22.51 -0.99 -4.53
N ILE A 177 21.21 -0.89 -4.87
CA ILE A 177 20.35 -2.04 -5.18
C ILE A 177 19.77 -1.83 -6.57
N GLU A 178 20.03 -2.79 -7.45
CA GLU A 178 19.60 -2.74 -8.85
C GLU A 178 18.82 -3.99 -9.22
N ILE A 179 17.79 -3.83 -10.04
CA ILE A 179 17.03 -4.94 -10.62
C ILE A 179 17.14 -4.95 -12.14
N SER A 180 17.08 -6.15 -12.70
CA SER A 180 17.11 -6.42 -14.14
C SER A 180 16.15 -7.56 -14.48
N LEU A 181 15.49 -7.49 -15.64
CA LEU A 181 14.62 -8.57 -16.13
C LEU A 181 15.35 -9.59 -17.00
N ASP A 182 16.46 -9.20 -17.62
CA ASP A 182 17.26 -10.04 -18.54
C ASP A 182 18.61 -10.46 -17.95
N GLY A 183 19.02 -9.87 -16.82
CA GLY A 183 20.30 -10.11 -16.16
C GLY A 183 21.45 -9.28 -16.74
N GLU A 184 21.17 -8.36 -17.67
CA GLU A 184 22.16 -7.51 -18.34
C GLU A 184 21.82 -6.03 -18.18
N ASN A 185 20.59 -5.64 -18.54
CA ASN A 185 20.13 -4.26 -18.54
C ASN A 185 19.49 -3.90 -17.19
N ILE A 186 19.89 -2.74 -16.64
CA ILE A 186 19.34 -2.22 -15.39
C ILE A 186 17.97 -1.60 -15.67
N GLU A 187 16.95 -2.12 -15.00
CA GLU A 187 15.56 -1.62 -15.10
C GLU A 187 15.30 -0.51 -14.07
N SER A 188 15.75 -0.72 -12.84
CA SER A 188 15.64 0.26 -11.75
C SER A 188 16.81 0.13 -10.79
N SER A 189 17.17 1.25 -10.17
CA SER A 189 18.26 1.37 -9.20
C SER A 189 17.83 2.30 -8.06
N ILE A 190 18.26 1.98 -6.84
CA ILE A 190 18.16 2.84 -5.66
C ILE A 190 19.49 2.86 -4.92
N GLU A 191 19.77 3.98 -4.26
CA GLU A 191 20.90 4.14 -3.34
C GLU A 191 20.37 4.45 -1.94
N ILE A 192 20.95 3.80 -0.93
CA ILE A 192 20.52 3.91 0.46
C ILE A 192 21.75 4.12 1.33
N GLU A 193 21.78 5.22 2.08
CA GLU A 193 22.79 5.47 3.11
C GLU A 193 22.36 4.81 4.43
N TRP A 194 23.25 4.01 5.04
CA TRP A 194 23.01 3.32 6.31
C TRP A 194 24.14 3.53 7.33
#